data_AF-A0A225DU22-F1
#
_entry.id   AF-A0A225DU22-F1
#
_cell.length_a   1.000
_cell.length_b   1.000
_cell.length_c   1.000
_cell.angle_alpha   90.00
_cell.angle_beta   90.00
_cell.angle_gamma   90.00
#
_symmetry.space_group_name_H-M   'P 1'
#
loop_
_entity.id
_entity.type
_entity.pdbx_description
1 polymer ?
#
loop_
_entity_poly.entity_id
_entity_poly.type
_entity_poly.pdbx_seq_one_letter_code
_entity_poly.pdbx_strand_id
1 'polypeptide(L)' 'MLLYGIIPPVVTPLSADESLDLDGLRAHIDFLLGKGVHGIFPVKTPRK' A
#
# COMPACT_ATOMS: atom_id res chain seq x y z
N MET A 1 15.39 3.19 17.36
CA MET A 1 14.24 2.27 17.56
C MET A 1 14.09 1.42 16.32
N LEU A 2 13.74 0.14 16.47
CA LEU A 2 13.49 -0.79 15.36
C LEU A 2 11.97 -0.97 15.17
N LEU A 3 11.49 -0.98 13.93
CA LEU A 3 10.11 -1.34 13.58
C LEU A 3 9.95 -2.86 13.65
N TYR A 4 8.88 -3.34 14.30
CA TYR A 4 8.56 -4.76 14.44
C TYR A 4 7.04 -4.98 14.32
N GLY A 5 6.65 -6.19 13.91
CA GLY A 5 5.25 -6.58 13.72
C GLY A 5 4.90 -6.89 12.27
N ILE A 6 3.60 -6.85 11.96
CA ILE A 6 3.07 -7.13 10.62
C ILE A 6 3.16 -5.86 9.77
N ILE A 7 4.07 -5.85 8.80
CA ILE A 7 4.36 -4.71 7.92
C ILE A 7 4.29 -5.21 6.46
N PRO A 8 3.09 -5.30 5.86
CA PRO A 8 2.96 -5.86 4.53
C PRO A 8 3.57 -4.94 3.46
N PRO A 9 4.16 -5.52 2.40
CA PRO A 9 4.43 -4.78 1.18
C PRO A 9 3.10 -4.46 0.49
N VAL A 10 2.85 -3.18 0.21
CA VAL A 10 1.62 -2.74 -0.46
C VAL A 10 1.90 -2.40 -1.91
N VAL A 11 1.07 -2.92 -2.81
CA VAL A 11 1.11 -2.55 -4.24
C VAL A 11 0.80 -1.06 -4.37
N THR A 12 1.41 -0.40 -5.37
CA THR A 12 1.08 0.99 -5.72
C THR A 12 0.02 0.97 -6.83
N PRO A 13 -1.27 1.24 -6.53
CA PRO A 13 -2.33 1.22 -7.53
C PRO A 13 -2.09 2.30 -8.57
N LEU A 14 -2.27 1.95 -9.84
CA LEU A 14 -2.15 2.88 -10.95
C LEU A 14 -3.46 2.89 -11.73
N SER A 15 -3.83 4.07 -12.21
CA SER A 15 -4.87 4.27 -13.21
C SER A 15 -4.46 3.66 -14.55
N ALA A 16 -5.42 3.57 -15.49
CA ALA A 16 -5.17 3.03 -16.83
C ALA A 16 -4.12 3.81 -17.63
N ASP A 17 -3.94 5.10 -17.32
CA ASP A 17 -2.94 6.00 -17.90
C ASP A 17 -1.60 6.00 -17.14
N GLU A 18 -1.38 5.02 -16.26
CA GLU A 18 -0.23 4.89 -15.37
C GLU A 18 -0.06 6.02 -14.34
N SER A 19 -1.03 6.92 -14.21
CA SER A 19 -1.05 7.88 -13.09
C SER A 19 -1.33 7.14 -11.78
N LEU A 20 -0.93 7.75 -10.65
CA LEU A 20 -1.15 7.18 -9.33
C LEU A 20 -2.65 7.19 -8.99
N ASP A 21 -3.22 6.03 -8.69
CA ASP A 21 -4.58 5.92 -8.15
C ASP A 21 -4.56 6.14 -6.63
N LEU A 22 -4.72 7.40 -6.22
CA LEU A 22 -4.69 7.82 -4.82
C LEU A 22 -5.88 7.30 -4.01
N ASP A 23 -7.06 7.22 -4.62
CA ASP A 23 -8.28 6.77 -3.93
C ASP A 23 -8.21 5.27 -3.66
N GLY A 24 -7.78 4.49 -4.66
CA GLY A 24 -7.51 3.06 -4.49
C GLY A 24 -6.40 2.79 -3.48
N LEU A 25 -5.32 3.58 -3.50
CA LEU A 25 -4.25 3.47 -2.50
C LEU A 25 -4.77 3.74 -1.09
N ARG A 26 -5.59 4.78 -0.91
CA ARG A 26 -6.19 5.11 0.38
C ARG A 26 -7.09 4.00 0.90
N ALA A 27 -8.00 3.50 0.07
CA ALA A 27 -8.90 2.41 0.44
C ALA A 27 -8.14 1.14 0.87
N HIS A 28 -7.04 0.82 0.17
CA HIS A 28 -6.20 -0.31 0.51
C HIS A 28 -5.50 -0.13 1.87
N ILE A 29 -4.94 1.07 2.12
CA ILE A 29 -4.29 1.39 3.39
C ILE A 29 -5.31 1.33 4.55
N ASP A 30 -6.48 1.94 4.38
CA ASP A 30 -7.54 1.95 5.40
C ASP A 30 -8.01 0.52 5.74
N PHE A 31 -8.12 -0.36 4.73
CA PHE A 31 -8.39 -1.77 4.95
C PHE A 31 -7.33 -2.45 5.81
N LEU A 32 -6.04 -2.26 5.50
CA LEU A 32 -4.93 -2.88 6.25
C LEU A 32 -4.83 -2.34 7.68
N LEU A 33 -5.00 -1.04 7.86
CA LEU A 33 -5.06 -0.42 9.20
C LEU A 33 -6.21 -1.02 10.01
N GLY A 34 -7.38 -1.22 9.40
CA GLY A 34 -8.53 -1.90 10.01
C GLY A 34 -8.27 -3.37 10.39
N LYS A 35 -7.18 -3.98 9.90
CA LYS A 35 -6.72 -5.33 10.28
C LYS A 35 -5.62 -5.33 11.35
N GLY A 36 -5.18 -4.17 11.82
CA GLY A 36 -4.18 -4.06 12.88
C GLY A 36 -2.74 -4.28 12.44
N VAL A 37 -2.39 -3.90 11.19
CA VAL A 37 -0.98 -3.89 10.76
C VAL A 37 -0.19 -2.84 11.55
N HIS A 38 1.10 -3.12 11.75
CA HIS A 38 2.01 -2.27 12.54
C HIS A 38 2.68 -1.18 11.70
N GLY A 39 2.62 -1.33 10.38
CA GLY A 39 3.14 -0.39 9.41
C GLY A 39 2.80 -0.86 8.00
N ILE A 40 3.20 -0.07 7.00
CA ILE A 40 3.04 -0.39 5.58
C ILE A 40 4.35 -0.08 4.85
N PHE A 41 4.67 -0.89 3.84
CA PHE A 41 5.85 -0.70 3.00
C PHE A 41 5.44 -0.58 1.53
N PRO A 42 5.36 0.64 0.96
CA PRO A 42 4.98 0.82 -0.45
C PRO A 42 6.03 0.22 -1.36
N VAL A 43 5.61 -0.64 -2.29
CA VAL A 43 6.49 -1.20 -3.31
C VAL A 43 6.08 -0.73 -4.69
N LYS A 44 7.08 -0.57 -5.56
CA LYS A 44 6.87 -0.27 -6.97
C LYS A 44 6.08 -1.42 -7.61
N THR A 45 4.94 -1.09 -8.21
CA THR A 45 4.20 -2.02 -9.06
C THR A 45 5.00 -2.27 -10.35
N PRO A 46 5.13 -3.54 -10.80
CA PRO A 46 5.77 -3.85 -12.07
C PRO A 46 5.02 -3.18 -13.22
N ARG A 47 5.75 -2.58 -14.17
CA ARG A 47 5.12 -2.15 -15.43
C ARG A 47 4.82 -3.38 -16.29
N LYS A 48 3.68 -3.36 -16.97
CA LYS A 48 3.42 -4.30 -18.08
C LYS A 48 4.11 -3.82 -19.35
#